data_AF-A0A815W213-F1
#
_entry.id   AF-A0A815W213-F1
#
_cell.length_a   1.000
_cell.length_b   1.000
_cell.length_c   1.000
_cell.angle_alpha   90.00
_cell.angle_beta   90.00
_cell.angle_gamma   90.00
#
_symmetry.space_group_name_H-M   'P 1'
#
loop_
_entity.id
_entity.type
_entity.pdbx_description
1 polymer ?
#
loop_
_entity_poly.entity_id
_entity_poly.type
_entity_poly.pdbx_seq_one_letter_code
_entity_poly.pdbx_strand_id
1 'polypeptide(L)' 'MTAAAAAKQTKLGIEFKKEENLADWYGQVIRKGELIENYDVAGCYILRPWAYFIWEQIKAFIDAEITEMGGFE' A
#
# COMPACT_ATOMS: atom_id res chain seq x y z
N MET A 1 -21.12 29.05 23.83
CA MET A 1 -20.96 27.59 24.01
C MET A 1 -21.44 26.90 22.74
N THR A 2 -20.52 26.50 21.86
CA THR A 2 -20.85 25.59 20.75
C THR A 2 -19.82 24.47 20.79
N ALA A 3 -20.23 23.34 21.35
CA ALA A 3 -19.44 22.12 21.37
C ALA A 3 -19.39 21.56 19.94
N ALA A 4 -18.21 21.57 19.33
CA ALA A 4 -17.95 20.80 18.12
C ALA A 4 -18.12 19.32 18.48
N ALA A 5 -19.07 18.66 17.83
CA ALA A 5 -19.31 17.23 18.01
C ALA A 5 -18.03 16.46 17.69
N ALA A 6 -17.44 15.82 18.70
CA ALA A 6 -16.33 14.90 18.54
C ALA A 6 -16.83 13.74 17.66
N ALA A 7 -16.42 13.75 16.38
CA ALA A 7 -16.67 12.64 15.48
C ALA A 7 -16.09 11.37 16.12
N LYS A 8 -16.93 10.34 16.28
CA LYS A 8 -16.50 9.03 16.79
C LYS A 8 -15.42 8.50 15.85
N GLN A 9 -14.16 8.60 16.27
CA GLN A 9 -13.02 8.17 15.48
C GLN A 9 -12.99 6.64 15.47
N THR A 10 -13.55 6.03 14.43
CA THR A 10 -13.48 4.60 14.21
C THR A 10 -12.02 4.23 13.95
N LYS A 11 -11.45 3.31 14.76
CA LYS A 11 -10.05 2.81 14.67
C LYS A 11 -9.67 2.18 13.31
N LEU A 12 -10.62 2.10 12.38
CA LEU A 12 -10.43 1.64 11.00
C LEU A 12 -9.70 2.68 10.12
N GLY A 13 -9.72 3.97 10.47
CA GLY A 13 -9.04 5.03 9.70
C GLY A 13 -7.53 5.13 9.97
N ILE A 14 -6.79 5.82 9.11
CA ILE A 14 -5.36 6.09 9.32
C ILE A 14 -5.22 7.15 10.43
N GLU A 15 -4.38 6.86 11.43
CA GLU A 15 -4.28 7.65 12.67
C GLU A 15 -3.23 8.76 12.57
N PHE A 16 -2.20 8.57 11.76
CA PHE A 16 -1.15 9.57 11.55
C PHE A 16 -1.39 10.35 10.26
N LYS A 17 -0.98 11.62 10.22
CA LYS A 17 -0.88 12.34 8.96
C LYS A 17 0.43 12.02 8.26
N LYS A 18 0.41 12.07 6.94
CA LYS A 18 1.59 11.82 6.10
C LYS A 18 2.74 12.80 6.43
N GLU A 19 2.41 14.05 6.75
CA GLU A 19 3.41 15.09 7.05
C GLU A 19 4.03 14.94 8.46
N GLU A 20 3.32 14.33 9.40
CA GLU A 20 3.74 14.25 10.81
C GLU A 20 4.61 13.02 11.08
N ASN A 21 4.19 11.86 10.55
CA ASN A 21 4.93 10.61 10.72
C ASN A 21 4.73 9.70 9.51
N LEU A 22 5.64 9.84 8.53
CA LEU A 22 5.58 9.10 7.28
C LEU A 22 5.71 7.58 7.48
N ALA A 23 6.55 7.14 8.43
CA ALA A 23 6.82 5.73 8.65
C ALA A 23 5.59 5.00 9.20
N ASP A 24 4.97 5.56 10.24
CA ASP A 24 3.76 4.96 10.82
C ASP A 24 2.55 5.13 9.91
N TRP A 25 2.42 6.26 9.21
CA TRP A 25 1.40 6.45 8.17
C TRP A 25 1.51 5.38 7.08
N TYR A 26 2.70 5.18 6.52
CA TYR A 26 2.92 4.18 5.48
C TYR A 26 2.60 2.77 5.98
N GLY A 27 3.09 2.42 7.17
CA GLY A 27 2.80 1.14 7.81
C GLY A 27 1.31 0.89 8.02
N GLN A 28 0.54 1.92 8.38
CA GLN A 28 -0.91 1.81 8.53
C GLN A 28 -1.62 1.71 7.19
N VAL A 29 -1.22 2.49 6.18
CA VAL A 29 -1.83 2.47 4.84
C VAL A 29 -1.71 1.09 4.21
N ILE A 30 -0.52 0.49 4.21
CA ILE A 30 -0.29 -0.80 3.56
C ILE A 30 -0.99 -1.97 4.27
N ARG A 31 -1.14 -1.89 5.61
CA ARG A 31 -1.81 -2.91 6.41
C ARG A 31 -3.33 -2.76 6.37
N LYS A 32 -3.85 -1.55 6.62
CA LYS A 32 -5.29 -1.25 6.63
C LYS A 32 -5.89 -1.21 5.21
N GLY A 33 -5.11 -0.84 4.20
CA GLY A 33 -5.47 -0.89 2.79
C GLY A 33 -5.42 -2.29 2.18
N GLU A 34 -5.23 -3.30 3.01
CA GLU A 34 -5.23 -4.69 2.62
C GLU A 34 -4.18 -5.10 1.56
N LEU A 35 -3.06 -4.38 1.48
CA LEU A 35 -2.04 -4.60 0.46
C LEU A 35 -0.99 -5.64 0.89
N ILE A 36 -0.51 -5.53 2.13
CA ILE A 36 0.63 -6.30 2.62
C ILE A 36 0.30 -6.91 3.98
N GLU A 37 0.76 -8.14 4.18
CA GLU A 37 0.74 -8.83 5.47
C GLU A 37 2.17 -9.12 5.93
N ASN A 38 2.46 -8.84 7.21
CA ASN A 38 3.78 -9.09 7.78
C ASN A 38 3.97 -10.59 7.94
N TYR A 39 5.12 -11.10 7.50
CA TYR A 39 5.51 -12.48 7.78
C TYR A 39 6.34 -12.55 9.06
N ASP A 40 6.42 -13.74 9.67
CA ASP A 40 7.19 -13.96 10.90
C ASP A 40 8.71 -13.78 10.72
N VAL A 41 9.17 -13.74 9.47
CA VAL A 41 10.57 -13.44 9.12
C VAL A 41 10.72 -11.94 8.88
N ALA A 42 11.61 -11.31 9.63
CA ALA A 42 11.93 -9.90 9.46
C ALA A 42 12.38 -9.60 8.02
N GLY A 43 11.67 -8.66 7.37
CA GLY A 43 11.94 -8.26 5.99
C GLY A 43 11.20 -9.04 4.91
N CYS A 44 10.48 -10.11 5.27
CA CYS A 44 9.59 -10.81 4.35
C CYS A 44 8.15 -10.32 4.52
N TYR A 45 7.50 -10.09 3.39
CA TYR A 45 6.14 -9.59 3.32
C TYR A 45 5.31 -10.44 2.37
N ILE A 46 4.10 -10.79 2.79
CA ILE A 46 3.13 -11.45 1.92
C ILE A 46 2.37 -10.36 1.18
N LEU A 47 2.43 -10.39 -0.15
CA LEU A 47 1.64 -9.53 -1.04
C LEU A 47 0.25 -10.14 -1.18
N ARG A 48 -0.78 -9.40 -0.77
CA ARG A 48 -2.18 -9.80 -0.98
C ARG A 48 -2.61 -9.59 -2.43
N PRO A 49 -3.73 -10.20 -2.88
CA PRO A 49 -4.16 -10.15 -4.28
C PRO A 49 -4.21 -8.74 -4.87
N TRP A 50 -4.63 -7.73 -4.10
CA TRP A 50 -4.65 -6.34 -4.54
C TRP A 50 -3.26 -5.76 -4.79
N ALA A 51 -2.28 -6.04 -3.93
CA ALA A 51 -0.91 -5.61 -4.14
C ALA A 51 -0.26 -6.36 -5.30
N TYR A 52 -0.54 -7.65 -5.43
CA TYR A 52 -0.05 -8.46 -6.54
C TYR A 52 -0.62 -8.00 -7.88
N PHE A 53 -1.91 -7.65 -7.93
CA PHE A 53 -2.54 -7.10 -9.13
C PHE A 53 -1.82 -5.83 -9.63
N ILE A 54 -1.49 -4.90 -8.72
CA ILE A 54 -0.72 -3.69 -9.07
C ILE A 54 0.63 -4.08 -9.67
N TRP A 55 1.31 -5.05 -9.07
CA TRP A 55 2.57 -5.57 -9.60
C TRP A 55 2.43 -6.19 -10.99
N GLU A 56 1.37 -6.97 -11.24
CA GLU A 56 1.09 -7.54 -12.56
C GLU A 56 0.86 -6.47 -13.62
N GLN A 57 0.17 -5.37 -13.29
CA GLN A 57 -0.01 -4.25 -14.22
C GLN A 57 1.33 -3.57 -14.56
N ILE A 58 2.19 -3.35 -13.56
CA ILE A 58 3.53 -2.77 -13.77
C ILE A 58 4.37 -3.69 -14.64
N LYS A 59 4.39 -4.99 -14.31
CA LYS A 59 5.13 -5.99 -15.08
C LYS A 59 4.64 -6.06 -16.52
N ALA A 60 3.33 -6.13 -16.75
CA ALA A 60 2.75 -6.21 -18.09
C ALA A 60 3.11 -4.99 -18.95
N PHE A 61 3.10 -3.80 -18.35
CA PHE A 61 3.55 -2.58 -19.03
C PHE A 61 5.03 -2.67 -19.42
N ILE A 62 5.90 -3.02 -18.47
CA ILE A 62 7.34 -3.13 -18.73
C ILE A 62 7.65 -4.23 -19.76
N ASP A 63 7.00 -5.39 -19.67
CA ASP A 63 7.18 -6.49 -20.60
C ASP A 63 6.77 -6.10 -22.03
N ALA A 64 5.69 -5.33 -22.20
CA ALA A 64 5.26 -4.81 -23.50
C ALA A 64 6.30 -3.86 -24.10
N GLU A 65 6.81 -2.91 -23.31
CA GLU A 65 7.83 -1.96 -23.75
C GLU A 65 9.14 -2.65 -24.13
N ILE A 66 9.58 -3.64 -23.35
CA ILE A 66 10.81 -4.41 -23.64
C ILE A 66 10.65 -5.24 -24.92
N THR A 67 9.47 -5.84 -25.12
CA THR A 67 9.17 -6.60 -26.33
C THR A 67 9.20 -5.71 -27.57
N GLU A 68 8.67 -4.49 -27.48
CA GLU A 68 8.70 -3.51 -28.57
C GLU A 68 10.13 -3.04 -28.91
N MET A 69 11.00 -2.93 -27.89
CA MET A 69 12.42 -2.60 -28.08
C MET A 69 13.27 -3.73 -28.67
N GLY A 70 12.69 -4.89 -28.98
CA GLY A 70 13.40 -6.03 -29.58
C GLY A 70 14.29 -6.79 -28.58
N GLY A 71 13.99 -6.70 -27.28
CA GLY A 71 14.81 -7.30 -26.21
C GLY A 71 14.77 -8.83 -26.11
N PHE A 72 13.92 -9.50 -26.89
CA PHE A 72 13.80 -10.95 -26.91
C PHE A 72 13.54 -11.45 -28.35
N GLU A 73 14.62 -11.71 -29.09
CA GLU A 73 14.69 -12.78 -30.10
C GLU A 73 15.26 -14.05 -29.45
#